data_AF-A0A354Q6W4-F1
#
_entry.id   AF-A0A354Q6W4-F1
#
_cell.length_a   1.000
_cell.length_b   1.000
_cell.length_c   1.000
_cell.angle_alpha   90.00
_cell.angle_beta   90.00
_cell.angle_gamma   90.00
#
_symmetry.space_group_name_H-M   'P 1'
#
loop_
_entity.id
_entity.type
_entity.pdbx_description
1 polymer ?
#
loop_
_entity_poly.entity_id
_entity_poly.type
_entity_poly.pdbx_seq_one_letter_code
_entity_poly.pdbx_strand_id
1 'polypeptide(L)' 'RSGRCPVNLRWVIFHQKESLEENGAIIRFGKRRWLVDEDRFINWLRENGSSFSTPSRKIN' A
#
# COMPACT_ATOMS: atom_id res chain seq x y z
N ARG A 1 17.18 -3.17 -12.42
CA ARG A 1 16.00 -2.57 -11.74
C ARG A 1 16.21 -2.74 -10.24
N SER A 2 16.10 -1.67 -9.44
CA SER A 2 16.61 -1.58 -8.05
C SER A 2 15.85 -2.41 -6.99
N GLY A 3 15.00 -3.37 -7.36
CA GLY A 3 14.26 -4.23 -6.42
C GLY A 3 13.29 -3.52 -5.47
N ARG A 4 13.22 -2.18 -5.51
CA ARG A 4 12.34 -1.39 -4.65
C ARG A 4 10.92 -1.42 -5.18
N CYS A 5 9.96 -1.54 -4.27
CA CYS A 5 8.54 -1.37 -4.55
C CYS A 5 8.35 -0.01 -5.27
N PRO A 6 7.65 0.03 -6.41
CA PRO A 6 7.46 1.26 -7.17
C PRO A 6 6.49 2.25 -6.50
N VAL A 7 5.98 1.93 -5.32
CA VAL A 7 4.97 2.70 -4.58
C VAL A 7 5.44 2.95 -3.14
N ASN A 8 5.12 4.13 -2.62
CA ASN A 8 5.32 4.43 -1.20
C ASN A 8 4.26 3.71 -0.35
N LEU A 9 4.62 2.57 0.24
CA LEU A 9 3.70 1.75 1.03
C LEU A 9 3.04 2.49 2.20
N ARG A 10 3.78 3.39 2.86
CA ARG A 10 3.23 4.20 3.95
C ARG A 10 2.10 5.09 3.44
N TRP A 11 2.30 5.75 2.29
CA TRP A 11 1.26 6.58 1.69
C TRP A 11 0.02 5.76 1.36
N VAL A 12 0.20 4.57 0.75
CA VAL A 12 -0.91 3.66 0.40
C VAL A 12 -1.71 3.27 1.63
N ILE A 13 -1.05 2.82 2.70
CA ILE A 13 -1.75 2.39 3.92
C ILE A 13 -2.59 3.52 4.52
N PHE A 14 -2.12 4.77 4.48
CA PHE A 14 -2.86 5.90 5.05
C PHE A 14 -3.99 6.42 4.13
N HIS A 15 -3.83 6.38 2.81
CA HIS A 15 -4.80 6.96 1.88
C HIS A 15 -5.81 5.94 1.34
N GLN A 16 -5.46 4.66 1.36
CA GLN A 16 -6.27 3.55 0.83
C GLN A 16 -6.72 2.61 1.94
N LYS A 17 -6.71 3.09 3.19
CA LYS A 17 -7.00 2.33 4.40
C LYS A 17 -8.32 1.56 4.31
N GLU A 18 -9.39 2.24 3.89
CA GLU A 18 -10.74 1.66 3.80
C GLU A 18 -10.77 0.50 2.81
N SER A 19 -10.27 0.72 1.58
CA SER A 19 -10.17 -0.33 0.56
C SER A 19 -9.32 -1.53 1.03
N LEU A 20 -8.22 -1.28 1.74
CA LEU A 20 -7.37 -2.33 2.30
C LEU A 20 -8.07 -3.12 3.41
N GLU A 21 -8.89 -2.47 4.25
CA GLU A 21 -9.71 -3.16 5.27
C GLU A 21 -10.81 -4.01 4.61
N GLU A 22 -11.50 -3.49 3.60
CA GLU A 22 -12.56 -4.20 2.86
C GLU A 22 -12.05 -5.46 2.15
N ASN A 23 -10.84 -5.39 1.57
CA ASN A 23 -10.20 -6.54 0.93
C ASN A 23 -9.55 -7.51 1.94
N GLY A 24 -9.59 -7.18 3.23
CA GLY A 24 -8.96 -7.96 4.30
C GLY A 24 -7.43 -7.94 4.25
N ALA A 25 -6.83 -6.97 3.56
CA ALA A 25 -5.37 -6.80 3.49
C ALA A 25 -4.81 -6.20 4.78
N ILE A 26 -5.59 -5.39 5.49
CA ILE A 26 -5.23 -4.89 6.82
C ILE A 26 -6.39 -5.04 7.81
N ILE A 27 -6.07 -5.17 9.09
CA ILE A 27 -7.05 -5.13 10.17
C ILE A 27 -6.49 -4.37 11.38
N ARG A 28 -7.37 -3.66 12.08
CA ARG A 28 -6.97 -2.89 13.27
C ARG A 28 -6.58 -3.83 14.41
N PHE A 29 -5.42 -3.58 15.00
CA PHE A 29 -4.93 -4.30 16.17
C PHE A 29 -4.64 -3.34 17.32
N GLY A 30 -5.58 -3.26 18.25
CA GLY A 30 -5.51 -2.34 19.38
C GLY A 30 -5.55 -0.86 18.96
N LYS A 31 -4.97 0.01 19.79
CA LYS A 31 -5.14 1.46 19.65
C LYS A 31 -4.33 2.09 18.51
N ARG A 32 -3.13 1.57 18.20
CA ARG A 32 -2.13 2.22 17.32
C ARG A 32 -1.46 1.29 16.31
N ARG A 33 -1.88 0.03 16.20
CA ARG A 33 -1.24 -0.96 15.32
C ARG A 33 -2.25 -1.53 14.32
N TRP A 34 -1.69 -2.02 13.22
CA TRP A 34 -2.40 -2.69 12.14
C TRP A 34 -1.72 -4.03 11.94
N LEU A 35 -2.50 -5.09 11.79
CA LEU A 35 -2.01 -6.33 11.23
C LEU A 35 -2.21 -6.25 9.72
N VAL A 36 -1.24 -6.77 8.99
CA VAL A 36 -1.21 -6.78 7.53
C VAL A 36 -1.15 -8.24 7.10
N ASP A 37 -2.08 -8.64 6.25
CA ASP A 37 -1.99 -9.88 5.49
C ASP A 37 -1.11 -9.60 4.27
N GLU A 38 0.11 -10.12 4.28
CA GLU A 38 1.12 -9.82 3.26
C GLU A 38 0.66 -10.21 1.86
N ASP A 39 0.07 -11.40 1.70
CA ASP A 39 -0.37 -11.92 0.40
C ASP A 39 -1.51 -11.07 -0.17
N ARG A 40 -2.53 -10.78 0.64
CA ARG A 40 -3.65 -9.93 0.23
C ARG A 40 -3.21 -8.51 -0.06
N PHE A 41 -2.31 -7.96 0.75
CA PHE A 41 -1.77 -6.63 0.54
C PHE A 41 -0.96 -6.52 -0.76
N ILE A 42 -0.10 -7.50 -1.05
CA ILE A 42 0.67 -7.54 -2.30
C ILE A 42 -0.25 -7.74 -3.51
N ASN A 43 -1.26 -8.61 -3.42
CA ASN A 43 -2.22 -8.80 -4.50
C ASN A 43 -3.02 -7.52 -4.78
N TRP A 44 -3.53 -6.87 -3.73
CA TRP A 44 -4.20 -5.59 -3.86
C TRP A 44 -3.30 -4.52 -4.51
N LEU A 45 -2.01 -4.47 -4.13
CA LEU A 45 -1.02 -3.57 -4.74
C LEU A 45 -0.77 -3.89 -6.22
N ARG A 46 -0.80 -5.16 -6.63
CA ARG A 46 -0.64 -5.54 -8.04
C ARG A 46 -1.83 -5.10 -8.88
N GLU A 47 -3.03 -5.21 -8.33
CA GLU A 47 -4.29 -4.84 -9.00
C GLU A 47 -4.49 -3.32 -9.07
N ASN A 48 -4.21 -2.61 -7.98
CA ASN A 48 -4.53 -1.19 -7.83
C ASN A 48 -3.30 -0.27 -7.94
N GLY A 49 -2.10 -0.82 -7.82
CA GLY A 49 -0.85 -0.06 -7.69
C GLY A 49 -0.32 0.57 -8.97
N SER A 50 -0.80 0.15 -10.14
CA SER A 50 -0.48 0.77 -11.43
C SER A 50 -0.96 2.23 -11.51
N SER A 51 -2.03 2.57 -10.79
CA SER A 51 -2.59 3.92 -10.71
C SER A 51 -1.86 4.84 -9.74
N PHE A 52 -1.12 4.29 -8.77
CA PHE A 52 -0.29 5.06 -7.84
C PHE A 52 1.07 5.35 -8.47
N SER A 53 1.06 6.16 -9.54
CA SER A 53 2.31 6.67 -10.09
C SER A 53 3.07 7.38 -8.96
N THR A 54 4.27 6.90 -8.64
CA THR A 54 5.21 7.67 -7.82
C THR A 54 5.38 9.01 -8.52
N PRO A 55 5.15 10.16 -7.85
CA PRO A 55 5.46 11.44 -8.46
C PRO A 55 6.93 11.39 -8.86
N SER A 56 7.19 11.38 -10.16
CA SER A 56 8.54 11.38 -10.71
C SER A 56 9.24 12.58 -10.09
N ARG A 57 10.26 12.33 -9.27
CA ARG A 57 11.06 13.40 -8.67
C ARG A 57 11.67 14.14 -9.86
N LYS A 58 11.11 15.30 -10.24
CA LYS A 58 11.75 16.17 -11.23
C LYS A 58 13.10 16.55 -10.63
N ILE A 59 14.15 15.96 -11.17
CA ILE A 59 15.52 16.40 -10.91
C ILE A 59 15.62 17.72 -11.66
N ASN A 60 15.67 18.82 -10.89
CA ASN A 60 16.06 20.14 -11.38
C ASN A 60 17.18 20.62 -10.45
#